data_AF-A0A518EN43-F1
#
_entry.id   AF-A0A518EN43-F1
#
_cell.length_a   1.000
_cell.length_b   1.000
_cell.length_c   1.000
_cell.angle_alpha   90.00
_cell.angle_beta   90.00
_cell.angle_gamma   90.00
#
_symmetry.space_group_name_H-M   'P 1'
#
loop_
_entity.id
_entity.type
_entity.pdbx_description
1 polymer ?
#
loop_
_entity_poly.entity_id
_entity_poly.type
_entity_poly.pdbx_seq_one_letter_code
_entity_poly.pdbx_strand_id
1 'polypeptide(L)'
;MTASIRRRCPVLVLFSGLLGASALGQGYLTPPTAPPENPVTAEKAALGKILFWDEQLSSDGSIACGTCHFPTAGGSDPRGGSAIVHPGFDGVFGTADDRNGSPGVVRASAFGHIEPDDRFGVGAQVTARYAPSTLTAAYFSDLFWDGRAKGKFSDPLTGALVIASGGALESQSLGPILSSVEMADDGRSWDGLMERLAAVRPLALASQLPPDTQATLAAYPSYPELFSQAFGTPEITPVRLAFALATYQRTLVPDETPWDDFQRGNSAALSAAQLRGMFAFESTAACAVCHTPPLFANGDYHNLALRPSYEDPGRMNATGDPQDLGKFKTPSLRNVALRGHWFHHGDPTITDLRGTVAIYGTGVGGGFDGLDPALNGLFIPASDIDDITEFLHALTDPRVAAGTFPFDRPTLRSERGPGARNPELLGVGEIIGTGGIAPRALVTASPFLGAEDFRIGLEAGLGGTFASMRLRLAAPGGLGGPLAVRSLGLPLAPLAVSAGPAGKGYATWQFPLTQTPAMVGLAFDAQWWVRDPQAPGGVARSQQLRFTVE
;
A
#
# COMPACT_ATOMS: atom_id res chain seq x y z
N MET A 1 42.24 64.81 -52.86
CA MET A 1 42.50 63.39 -52.53
C MET A 1 42.46 63.23 -51.02
N THR A 2 41.55 62.36 -50.54
CA THR A 2 41.56 61.60 -49.26
C THR A 2 41.81 62.34 -47.93
N ALA A 3 41.10 62.14 -46.83
CA ALA A 3 39.82 61.55 -46.44
C ALA A 3 39.68 61.91 -44.94
N SER A 4 38.50 62.35 -44.52
CA SER A 4 38.13 62.58 -43.12
C SER A 4 37.87 61.23 -42.41
N ILE A 5 38.15 61.11 -41.10
CA ILE A 5 37.20 60.70 -40.05
C ILE A 5 37.91 60.32 -38.73
N ARG A 6 37.35 60.84 -37.63
CA ARG A 6 37.69 60.74 -36.20
C ARG A 6 37.57 59.32 -35.60
N ARG A 7 38.39 58.98 -34.58
CA ARG A 7 38.06 58.08 -33.43
C ARG A 7 38.95 58.45 -32.22
N ARG A 8 38.46 58.99 -31.10
CA ARG A 8 37.59 58.52 -29.98
C ARG A 8 38.42 58.12 -28.74
N CYS A 9 38.24 58.86 -27.64
CA CYS A 9 38.76 58.63 -26.28
C CYS A 9 38.32 57.25 -25.72
N PRO A 10 39.09 56.66 -24.78
CA PRO A 10 38.64 55.48 -24.07
C PRO A 10 37.65 55.92 -22.97
N VAL A 11 36.42 55.41 -23.05
CA VAL A 11 35.46 55.46 -21.95
C VAL A 11 35.78 54.31 -21.01
N LEU A 12 36.16 54.64 -19.77
CA LEU A 12 36.30 53.70 -18.67
C LEU A 12 34.89 53.29 -18.22
N VAL A 13 34.44 52.09 -18.62
CA VAL A 13 33.17 51.52 -18.14
C VAL A 13 33.44 50.82 -16.82
N LEU A 14 33.06 51.48 -15.72
CA LEU A 14 32.92 50.86 -14.40
C LEU A 14 31.71 49.92 -14.44
N PHE A 15 31.94 48.63 -14.68
CA PHE A 15 30.95 47.59 -14.39
C PHE A 15 30.85 47.45 -12.87
N SER A 16 29.83 48.09 -12.30
CA SER A 16 29.34 47.77 -10.96
C SER A 16 28.62 46.43 -11.05
N GLY A 17 29.39 45.35 -10.95
CA GLY A 17 28.86 44.00 -10.79
C GLY A 17 28.26 43.88 -9.39
N LEU A 18 26.96 44.14 -9.26
CA LEU A 18 26.15 43.49 -8.24
C LEU A 18 26.26 41.98 -8.50
N LEU A 19 27.16 41.32 -7.78
CA LEU A 19 27.13 39.88 -7.58
C LEU A 19 25.84 39.57 -6.82
N GLY A 20 24.74 39.46 -7.56
CA GLY A 20 23.62 38.65 -7.12
C GLY A 20 24.18 37.25 -6.93
N ALA A 21 24.15 36.77 -5.69
CA ALA A 21 24.39 35.37 -5.40
C ALA A 21 23.34 34.57 -6.18
N SER A 22 23.70 34.11 -7.36
CA SER A 22 22.98 33.04 -8.04
C SER A 22 23.00 31.87 -7.07
N ALA A 23 21.84 31.50 -6.54
CA ALA A 23 21.67 30.27 -5.79
C ALA A 23 22.10 29.11 -6.69
N LEU A 24 23.33 28.63 -6.51
CA LEU A 24 23.69 27.26 -6.85
C LEU A 24 22.73 26.41 -6.02
N GLY A 25 21.72 25.86 -6.69
CA GLY A 25 20.57 25.19 -6.08
C GLY A 25 21.01 24.13 -5.07
N GLN A 26 20.36 24.12 -3.91
CA GLN A 26 20.68 23.20 -2.82
C GLN A 26 20.64 21.75 -3.30
N GLY A 27 21.79 21.06 -3.25
CA GLY A 27 21.96 19.68 -3.70
C GLY A 27 21.39 18.61 -2.74
N TYR A 28 20.40 18.94 -1.92
CA TYR A 28 19.81 18.05 -0.91
C TYR A 28 18.28 18.26 -0.85
N LEU A 29 17.56 17.27 -0.30
CA LEU A 29 16.11 17.39 -0.12
C LEU A 29 15.81 18.46 0.95
N THR A 30 14.94 19.40 0.60
CA THR A 30 14.30 20.30 1.58
C THR A 30 13.00 19.68 2.08
N PRO A 31 12.42 20.13 3.20
CA PRO A 31 11.09 19.71 3.60
C PRO A 31 10.07 19.87 2.45
N PRO A 32 9.16 18.88 2.22
CA PRO A 32 8.14 19.00 1.20
C PRO A 32 7.24 20.22 1.42
N THR A 33 6.77 20.82 0.33
CA THR A 33 5.82 21.93 0.44
C THR A 33 4.46 21.42 0.90
N ALA A 34 3.86 22.08 1.89
CA ALA A 34 2.51 21.83 2.34
C ALA A 34 1.54 22.88 1.77
N PRO A 35 0.33 22.50 1.35
CA PRO A 35 -0.68 23.47 0.96
C PRO A 35 -1.08 24.33 2.18
N PRO A 36 -1.38 25.63 2.00
CA PRO A 36 -1.73 26.54 3.10
C PRO A 36 -2.90 26.05 3.97
N GLU A 37 -3.84 25.30 3.38
CA GLU A 37 -5.01 24.76 4.05
C GLU A 37 -4.68 23.56 4.95
N ASN A 38 -3.55 22.88 4.71
CA ASN A 38 -3.07 21.77 5.53
C ASN A 38 -1.60 21.95 5.95
N PRO A 39 -1.29 22.91 6.83
CA PRO A 39 0.07 23.13 7.32
C PRO A 39 0.56 21.94 8.15
N VAL A 40 1.85 21.60 8.09
CA VAL A 40 2.39 20.49 8.90
C VAL A 40 2.43 20.89 10.39
N THR A 41 1.81 20.07 11.25
CA THR A 41 1.83 20.22 12.72
C THR A 41 2.12 18.87 13.36
N ALA A 42 2.73 18.86 14.55
CA ALA A 42 3.08 17.61 15.24
C ALA A 42 1.84 16.75 15.57
N GLU A 43 0.74 17.40 15.96
CA GLU A 43 -0.52 16.75 16.34
C GLU A 43 -1.16 16.01 15.15
N LYS A 44 -1.26 16.69 13.99
CA LYS A 44 -1.70 16.06 12.73
C LYS A 44 -0.76 14.96 12.25
N ALA A 45 0.56 15.12 12.41
CA ALA A 45 1.52 14.07 12.05
C ALA A 45 1.36 12.83 12.94
N ALA A 46 1.15 13.01 14.25
CA ALA A 46 0.92 11.91 15.18
C ALA A 46 -0.39 11.17 14.88
N LEU A 47 -1.50 11.89 14.67
CA LEU A 47 -2.76 11.30 14.22
C LEU A 47 -2.61 10.60 12.86
N GLY A 48 -1.88 11.21 11.92
CA GLY A 48 -1.58 10.61 10.62
C GLY A 48 -0.78 9.31 10.71
N LYS A 49 0.24 9.25 11.59
CA LYS A 49 1.02 8.02 11.86
C LYS A 49 0.11 6.92 12.41
N ILE A 50 -0.75 7.25 13.37
CA ILE A 50 -1.72 6.31 13.94
C ILE A 50 -2.63 5.75 12.85
N LEU A 51 -3.26 6.61 12.04
CA LEU A 51 -4.14 6.20 10.95
C LEU A 51 -3.44 5.39 9.87
N PHE A 52 -2.23 5.79 9.45
CA PHE A 52 -1.47 5.11 8.39
C PHE A 52 -1.18 3.64 8.72
N TRP A 53 -1.03 3.33 10.00
CA TRP A 53 -0.73 1.99 10.51
C TRP A 53 -1.95 1.28 11.13
N ASP A 54 -3.16 1.85 11.06
CA ASP A 54 -4.35 1.22 11.65
C ASP A 54 -5.11 0.37 10.63
N GLU A 55 -5.01 -0.95 10.76
CA GLU A 55 -5.73 -1.91 9.91
C GLU A 55 -7.25 -1.79 10.05
N GLN A 56 -7.74 -1.13 11.11
CA GLN A 56 -9.17 -0.86 11.28
C GLN A 56 -9.73 0.12 10.24
N LEU A 57 -8.88 0.76 9.43
CA LEU A 57 -9.28 1.52 8.24
C LEU A 57 -9.75 0.66 7.06
N SER A 58 -9.46 -0.65 7.02
CA SER A 58 -10.11 -1.55 6.05
C SER A 58 -11.44 -2.07 6.57
N SER A 59 -12.32 -2.52 5.68
CA SER A 59 -13.62 -3.10 6.03
C SER A 59 -13.49 -4.28 7.00
N ASP A 60 -12.51 -5.16 6.80
CA ASP A 60 -12.31 -6.34 7.65
C ASP A 60 -11.22 -6.23 8.71
N GLY A 61 -10.53 -5.09 8.83
CA GLY A 61 -9.46 -4.97 9.82
C GLY A 61 -8.20 -5.74 9.44
N SER A 62 -7.93 -5.92 8.14
CA SER A 62 -6.78 -6.69 7.62
C SER A 62 -5.75 -5.86 6.84
N ILE A 63 -6.10 -4.65 6.40
CA ILE A 63 -5.24 -3.79 5.57
C ILE A 63 -5.18 -2.38 6.16
N ALA A 64 -3.97 -1.85 6.32
CA ALA A 64 -3.66 -0.44 6.55
C ALA A 64 -2.87 0.13 5.36
N CYS A 65 -2.66 1.44 5.30
CA CYS A 65 -1.71 2.04 4.34
C CYS A 65 -0.32 1.38 4.50
N GLY A 66 0.08 1.20 5.76
CA GLY A 66 1.31 0.53 6.14
C GLY A 66 1.41 -0.95 5.77
N THR A 67 0.31 -1.65 5.44
CA THR A 67 0.37 -3.05 4.98
C THR A 67 1.04 -3.17 3.61
N CYS A 68 0.87 -2.17 2.75
CA CYS A 68 1.44 -2.14 1.39
C CYS A 68 2.65 -1.20 1.27
N HIS A 69 2.93 -0.35 2.27
CA HIS A 69 3.94 0.70 2.18
C HIS A 69 4.91 0.67 3.36
N PHE A 70 5.85 -0.27 3.31
CA PHE A 70 6.84 -0.46 4.37
C PHE A 70 8.08 0.40 4.13
N PRO A 71 8.52 1.23 5.10
CA PRO A 71 9.75 1.99 4.96
C PRO A 71 10.95 1.10 4.62
N THR A 72 11.13 -0.01 5.33
CA THR A 72 12.24 -0.96 5.11
C THR A 72 12.17 -1.71 3.77
N ALA A 73 11.05 -1.60 3.04
CA ALA A 73 10.91 -2.07 1.65
C ALA A 73 10.95 -0.90 0.64
N GLY A 74 11.61 0.20 1.02
CA GLY A 74 11.72 1.41 0.20
C GLY A 74 10.39 2.15 0.02
N GLY A 75 9.45 2.00 0.95
CA GLY A 75 8.09 2.56 0.89
C GLY A 75 7.11 1.77 0.02
N SER A 76 7.50 0.58 -0.46
CA SER A 76 6.70 -0.32 -1.30
C SER A 76 6.26 -1.55 -0.50
N ASP A 77 5.60 -2.50 -1.18
CA ASP A 77 4.99 -3.66 -0.56
C ASP A 77 6.02 -4.77 -0.27
N PRO A 78 6.25 -5.17 0.98
CA PRO A 78 7.24 -6.19 1.31
C PRO A 78 6.76 -7.62 1.00
N ARG A 79 5.47 -7.80 0.67
CA ARG A 79 4.89 -9.12 0.46
C ARG A 79 5.35 -9.69 -0.87
N GLY A 80 5.43 -11.02 -0.95
CA GLY A 80 5.97 -11.74 -2.10
C GLY A 80 5.33 -13.12 -2.32
N GLY A 81 5.85 -13.85 -3.31
CA GLY A 81 5.37 -15.19 -3.66
C GLY A 81 4.04 -15.19 -4.40
N SER A 82 3.30 -16.30 -4.35
CA SER A 82 2.02 -16.42 -5.07
C SER A 82 0.92 -15.50 -4.56
N ALA A 83 1.08 -14.93 -3.35
CA ALA A 83 0.08 -14.06 -2.75
C ALA A 83 -0.07 -12.73 -3.51
N ILE A 84 0.97 -12.27 -4.22
CA ILE A 84 1.01 -10.95 -4.86
C ILE A 84 0.74 -10.99 -6.36
N VAL A 85 0.33 -12.15 -6.91
CA VAL A 85 0.14 -12.33 -8.36
C VAL A 85 -1.23 -11.83 -8.78
N HIS A 86 -1.25 -10.95 -9.78
CA HIS A 86 -2.45 -10.55 -10.51
C HIS A 86 -2.46 -11.26 -11.88
N PRO A 87 -3.58 -11.85 -12.32
CA PRO A 87 -3.70 -12.60 -13.57
C PRO A 87 -3.79 -11.70 -14.82
N GLY A 88 -3.05 -10.59 -14.83
CA GLY A 88 -2.97 -9.71 -15.98
C GLY A 88 -4.27 -9.11 -16.50
N PHE A 89 -4.29 -8.88 -17.80
CA PHE A 89 -5.38 -8.33 -18.60
C PHE A 89 -6.38 -9.42 -19.01
N ASP A 90 -5.90 -10.63 -19.32
CA ASP A 90 -6.76 -11.74 -19.76
C ASP A 90 -7.53 -12.43 -18.62
N GLY A 91 -7.11 -12.20 -17.37
CA GLY A 91 -7.75 -12.77 -16.18
C GLY A 91 -7.42 -14.24 -15.92
N VAL A 92 -6.39 -14.77 -16.58
CA VAL A 92 -5.95 -16.17 -16.47
C VAL A 92 -4.59 -16.23 -15.80
N PHE A 93 -4.47 -16.98 -14.70
CA PHE A 93 -3.17 -17.17 -14.04
C PHE A 93 -2.22 -18.05 -14.86
N GLY A 94 -0.92 -17.77 -14.76
CA GLY A 94 0.15 -18.55 -15.36
C GLY A 94 0.43 -18.19 -16.82
N THR A 95 -0.05 -17.04 -17.29
CA THR A 95 0.15 -16.50 -18.63
C THR A 95 1.27 -15.45 -18.63
N ALA A 96 1.66 -14.98 -19.83
CA ALA A 96 2.72 -14.01 -19.98
C ALA A 96 2.34 -12.60 -19.46
N ASP A 97 1.04 -12.32 -19.32
CA ASP A 97 0.56 -11.04 -18.83
C ASP A 97 0.34 -11.00 -17.31
N ASP A 98 0.65 -12.08 -16.59
CA ASP A 98 0.77 -12.05 -15.14
C ASP A 98 1.73 -10.95 -14.68
N ARG A 99 1.41 -10.37 -13.52
CA ARG A 99 2.16 -9.27 -12.92
C ARG A 99 2.07 -9.33 -11.41
N ASN A 100 2.95 -8.61 -10.73
CA ASN A 100 2.85 -8.43 -9.29
C ASN A 100 2.05 -7.17 -8.95
N GLY A 101 1.20 -7.29 -7.95
CA GLY A 101 0.46 -6.22 -7.32
C GLY A 101 0.55 -6.28 -5.81
N SER A 102 -0.31 -5.53 -5.15
CA SER A 102 -0.44 -5.52 -3.70
C SER A 102 -1.74 -6.20 -3.30
N PRO A 103 -1.69 -7.26 -2.49
CA PRO A 103 -2.90 -7.90 -1.97
C PRO A 103 -3.68 -6.95 -1.07
N GLY A 104 -4.98 -6.81 -1.30
CA GLY A 104 -5.88 -6.07 -0.42
C GLY A 104 -6.87 -7.00 0.25
N VAL A 105 -8.14 -6.60 0.28
CA VAL A 105 -9.20 -7.33 0.98
C VAL A 105 -9.81 -8.44 0.13
N VAL A 106 -10.39 -9.43 0.80
CA VAL A 106 -11.29 -10.40 0.16
C VAL A 106 -12.58 -9.67 -0.22
N ARG A 107 -13.07 -9.92 -1.45
CA ARG A 107 -14.31 -9.30 -1.93
C ARG A 107 -15.48 -9.64 -1.00
N ALA A 108 -16.25 -8.62 -0.65
CA ALA A 108 -17.44 -8.77 0.15
C ALA A 108 -18.52 -7.78 -0.28
N SER A 109 -19.77 -8.18 -0.16
CA SER A 109 -20.92 -7.34 -0.45
C SER A 109 -21.04 -6.17 0.52
N ALA A 110 -21.96 -5.26 0.26
CA ALA A 110 -22.29 -4.14 1.13
C ALA A 110 -22.76 -4.53 2.55
N PHE A 111 -23.10 -5.80 2.76
CA PHE A 111 -23.46 -6.35 4.06
C PHE A 111 -22.29 -7.10 4.71
N GLY A 112 -21.08 -7.02 4.13
CA GLY A 112 -19.88 -7.70 4.61
C GLY A 112 -19.85 -9.21 4.33
N HIS A 113 -20.77 -9.74 3.51
CA HIS A 113 -20.77 -11.16 3.12
C HIS A 113 -19.69 -11.41 2.09
N ILE A 114 -18.80 -12.37 2.35
CA ILE A 114 -17.77 -12.79 1.42
C ILE A 114 -18.44 -13.37 0.17
N GLU A 115 -18.02 -12.83 -0.98
CA GLU A 115 -18.47 -13.26 -2.30
C GLU A 115 -17.26 -13.60 -3.15
N PRO A 116 -17.32 -14.64 -3.99
CA PRO A 116 -16.27 -14.89 -4.96
C PRO A 116 -16.10 -13.69 -5.90
N ASP A 117 -14.85 -13.27 -6.08
CA ASP A 117 -14.40 -12.49 -7.22
C ASP A 117 -14.21 -13.41 -8.44
N ASP A 118 -14.45 -12.88 -9.64
CA ASP A 118 -14.35 -13.66 -10.89
C ASP A 118 -12.93 -14.19 -11.15
N ARG A 119 -11.90 -13.47 -10.68
CA ARG A 119 -10.48 -13.79 -10.87
C ARG A 119 -9.90 -14.47 -9.64
N PHE A 120 -10.13 -13.89 -8.46
CA PHE A 120 -9.49 -14.31 -7.21
C PHE A 120 -10.31 -15.33 -6.42
N GLY A 121 -11.55 -15.62 -6.85
CA GLY A 121 -12.47 -16.44 -6.08
C GLY A 121 -12.68 -15.83 -4.69
N VAL A 122 -12.53 -16.63 -3.65
CA VAL A 122 -12.64 -16.17 -2.26
C VAL A 122 -11.29 -15.79 -1.62
N GLY A 123 -10.24 -15.69 -2.45
CA GLY A 123 -8.93 -15.19 -2.05
C GLY A 123 -8.92 -13.67 -1.91
N ALA A 124 -7.84 -13.15 -1.34
CA ALA A 124 -7.59 -11.71 -1.34
C ALA A 124 -7.42 -11.22 -2.78
N GLN A 125 -8.05 -10.10 -3.10
CA GLN A 125 -7.86 -9.47 -4.40
C GLN A 125 -6.46 -8.84 -4.45
N VAL A 126 -5.85 -8.84 -5.63
CA VAL A 126 -4.54 -8.22 -5.86
C VAL A 126 -4.71 -7.01 -6.77
N THR A 127 -4.04 -5.90 -6.49
CA THR A 127 -4.11 -4.71 -7.34
C THR A 127 -3.46 -4.94 -8.70
N ALA A 128 -3.93 -4.21 -9.72
CA ALA A 128 -3.38 -4.26 -11.08
C ALA A 128 -1.98 -3.65 -11.22
N ARG A 129 -1.51 -2.92 -10.21
CA ARG A 129 -0.18 -2.30 -10.19
C ARG A 129 0.48 -2.55 -8.85
N TYR A 130 1.80 -2.71 -8.88
CA TYR A 130 2.62 -2.81 -7.68
C TYR A 130 2.67 -1.45 -6.95
N ALA A 131 2.66 -1.47 -5.62
CA ALA A 131 2.60 -0.26 -4.80
C ALA A 131 3.84 0.65 -5.00
N PRO A 132 3.66 1.91 -5.45
CA PRO A 132 4.77 2.86 -5.54
C PRO A 132 5.25 3.28 -4.15
N SER A 133 6.47 3.79 -4.05
CA SER A 133 7.03 4.29 -2.79
C SER A 133 6.27 5.49 -2.23
N THR A 134 6.00 5.49 -0.93
CA THR A 134 5.44 6.64 -0.18
C THR A 134 6.49 7.63 0.33
N LEU A 135 7.75 7.21 0.52
CA LEU A 135 8.82 7.98 1.20
C LEU A 135 9.20 9.29 0.50
N THR A 136 8.84 9.49 -0.76
CA THR A 136 9.07 10.76 -1.45
C THR A 136 7.82 11.25 -2.17
N ALA A 137 6.65 10.67 -1.86
CA ALA A 137 5.40 11.01 -2.52
C ALA A 137 5.07 12.51 -2.36
N ALA A 138 5.38 13.08 -1.19
CA ALA A 138 5.14 14.48 -0.86
C ALA A 138 5.80 15.51 -1.80
N TYR A 139 6.79 15.12 -2.60
CA TYR A 139 7.48 16.00 -3.54
C TYR A 139 6.82 16.07 -4.93
N PHE A 140 5.85 15.21 -5.22
CA PHE A 140 5.19 15.19 -6.52
C PHE A 140 3.87 15.96 -6.49
N SER A 141 3.60 16.72 -7.54
CA SER A 141 2.32 17.42 -7.74
C SER A 141 1.18 16.48 -8.15
N ASP A 142 1.54 15.31 -8.70
CA ASP A 142 0.63 14.27 -9.15
C ASP A 142 1.09 12.91 -8.57
N LEU A 143 0.14 12.12 -8.06
CA LEU A 143 0.39 10.84 -7.41
C LEU A 143 -0.28 9.67 -8.13
N PHE A 144 0.09 8.46 -7.70
CA PHE A 144 -0.02 7.20 -8.44
C PHE A 144 0.90 7.13 -9.68
N TRP A 145 1.02 5.93 -10.24
CA TRP A 145 1.82 5.68 -11.45
C TRP A 145 1.31 6.45 -12.69
N ASP A 146 0.00 6.70 -12.79
CA ASP A 146 -0.63 7.43 -13.91
C ASP A 146 -0.87 8.92 -13.60
N GLY A 147 -0.62 9.36 -12.36
CA GLY A 147 -0.88 10.73 -11.95
C GLY A 147 -2.34 11.08 -11.71
N ARG A 148 -3.24 10.12 -11.50
CA ARG A 148 -4.68 10.41 -11.35
C ARG A 148 -5.04 11.21 -10.10
N ALA A 149 -4.21 11.18 -9.06
CA ALA A 149 -4.38 12.04 -7.88
C ALA A 149 -3.62 13.36 -8.11
N LYS A 150 -4.36 14.46 -8.30
CA LYS A 150 -3.84 15.77 -8.69
C LYS A 150 -3.77 16.73 -7.49
N GLY A 151 -3.14 17.88 -7.69
CA GLY A 151 -3.04 18.93 -6.66
C GLY A 151 -4.37 19.59 -6.21
N LYS A 152 -5.52 19.28 -6.82
CA LYS A 152 -6.83 19.74 -6.35
C LYS A 152 -7.45 18.69 -5.44
N PHE A 153 -7.93 19.11 -4.27
CA PHE A 153 -8.63 18.24 -3.34
C PHE A 153 -9.99 18.84 -2.99
N SER A 154 -11.05 18.05 -3.18
CA SER A 154 -12.41 18.39 -2.77
C SER A 154 -12.86 17.46 -1.66
N ASP A 155 -13.69 17.98 -0.76
CA ASP A 155 -14.37 17.19 0.26
C ASP A 155 -15.27 16.14 -0.43
N PRO A 156 -15.05 14.84 -0.20
CA PRO A 156 -15.82 13.81 -0.87
C PRO A 156 -17.29 13.73 -0.39
N LEU A 157 -17.65 14.34 0.75
CA LEU A 157 -19.04 14.40 1.21
C LEU A 157 -19.83 15.51 0.52
N THR A 158 -19.24 16.70 0.44
CA THR A 158 -19.94 17.91 0.00
C THR A 158 -19.62 18.30 -1.44
N GLY A 159 -18.55 17.76 -2.01
CA GLY A 159 -17.99 18.18 -3.30
C GLY A 159 -17.29 19.54 -3.27
N ALA A 160 -17.26 20.22 -2.10
CA ALA A 160 -16.65 21.53 -1.97
C ALA A 160 -15.13 21.44 -2.20
N LEU A 161 -14.59 22.39 -2.97
CA LEU A 161 -13.14 22.50 -3.13
C LEU A 161 -12.51 22.91 -1.79
N VAL A 162 -11.56 22.10 -1.32
CA VAL A 162 -10.85 22.33 -0.05
C VAL A 162 -9.44 22.83 -0.28
N ILE A 163 -8.71 22.23 -1.23
CA ILE A 163 -7.36 22.67 -1.64
C ILE A 163 -7.35 22.94 -3.14
N ALA A 164 -6.99 24.17 -3.52
CA ALA A 164 -6.95 24.57 -4.93
C ALA A 164 -5.69 24.09 -5.68
N SER A 165 -4.57 23.90 -4.97
CA SER A 165 -3.30 23.43 -5.51
C SER A 165 -2.44 22.80 -4.41
N GLY A 166 -1.63 21.78 -4.74
CA GLY A 166 -0.74 21.10 -3.79
C GLY A 166 -1.39 20.02 -2.90
N GLY A 167 -2.66 19.69 -3.13
CA GLY A 167 -3.45 18.70 -2.39
C GLY A 167 -3.36 17.24 -2.88
N ALA A 168 -2.28 16.88 -3.59
CA ALA A 168 -2.19 15.56 -4.24
C ALA A 168 -2.15 14.41 -3.23
N LEU A 169 -1.42 14.57 -2.12
CA LEU A 169 -1.39 13.58 -1.04
C LEU A 169 -2.76 13.43 -0.38
N GLU A 170 -3.46 14.53 -0.13
CA GLU A 170 -4.81 14.52 0.44
C GLU A 170 -5.78 13.77 -0.48
N SER A 171 -5.71 14.02 -1.80
CA SER A 171 -6.50 13.31 -2.80
C SER A 171 -6.14 11.82 -2.87
N GLN A 172 -4.85 11.49 -2.88
CA GLN A 172 -4.38 10.10 -3.00
C GLN A 172 -4.75 9.26 -1.79
N SER A 173 -4.63 9.82 -0.58
CA SER A 173 -4.77 9.08 0.69
C SER A 173 -6.18 8.53 0.92
N LEU A 174 -7.20 9.12 0.30
CA LEU A 174 -8.59 8.68 0.44
C LEU A 174 -8.99 7.57 -0.55
N GLY A 175 -8.30 7.46 -1.70
CA GLY A 175 -8.63 6.50 -2.74
C GLY A 175 -8.64 5.04 -2.26
N PRO A 176 -7.54 4.55 -1.66
CA PRO A 176 -7.45 3.17 -1.19
C PRO A 176 -8.52 2.78 -0.18
N ILE A 177 -8.95 3.72 0.67
CA ILE A 177 -9.91 3.49 1.77
C ILE A 177 -11.28 3.04 1.26
N LEU A 178 -11.68 3.48 0.06
CA LEU A 178 -12.94 3.11 -0.59
C LEU A 178 -12.75 2.12 -1.75
N SER A 179 -11.52 1.71 -2.03
CA SER A 179 -11.22 0.79 -3.12
C SER A 179 -11.59 -0.63 -2.72
N SER A 180 -12.50 -1.27 -3.47
CA SER A 180 -12.98 -2.62 -3.19
C SER A 180 -11.91 -3.70 -3.36
N VAL A 181 -10.80 -3.36 -4.02
CA VAL A 181 -9.62 -4.22 -4.15
C VAL A 181 -8.66 -4.00 -3.00
N GLU A 182 -8.48 -2.76 -2.53
CA GLU A 182 -7.45 -2.42 -1.55
C GLU A 182 -7.94 -2.54 -0.10
N MET A 183 -8.97 -1.78 0.31
CA MET A 183 -9.37 -1.67 1.72
C MET A 183 -10.87 -1.78 1.99
N ALA A 184 -11.74 -1.81 0.97
CA ALA A 184 -13.18 -1.68 1.14
C ALA A 184 -13.95 -2.95 0.74
N ASP A 185 -15.11 -3.16 1.34
CA ASP A 185 -16.18 -3.97 0.75
C ASP A 185 -16.99 -3.14 -0.27
N ASP A 186 -17.92 -3.77 -0.98
CA ASP A 186 -18.74 -3.15 -2.02
C ASP A 186 -19.71 -2.06 -1.50
N GLY A 187 -19.91 -1.94 -0.17
CA GLY A 187 -20.85 -0.99 0.45
C GLY A 187 -20.22 0.10 1.30
N ARG A 188 -18.89 0.17 1.33
CA ARG A 188 -18.14 1.12 2.15
C ARG A 188 -18.58 2.56 1.90
N SER A 189 -18.96 3.24 2.96
CA SER A 189 -19.28 4.67 2.94
C SER A 189 -18.39 5.45 3.89
N TRP A 190 -18.27 6.75 3.63
CA TRP A 190 -17.56 7.67 4.53
C TRP A 190 -18.24 7.74 5.90
N ASP A 191 -19.56 7.81 5.95
CA ASP A 191 -20.33 7.87 7.20
C ASP A 191 -20.08 6.64 8.07
N GLY A 192 -20.18 5.44 7.50
CA GLY A 192 -19.91 4.20 8.23
C GLY A 192 -18.47 4.09 8.72
N LEU A 193 -17.49 4.58 7.95
CA LEU A 193 -16.11 4.65 8.41
C LEU A 193 -15.93 5.62 9.59
N MET A 194 -16.57 6.80 9.53
CA MET A 194 -16.48 7.79 10.61
C MET A 194 -17.12 7.27 11.90
N GLU A 195 -18.29 6.63 11.81
CA GLU A 195 -18.95 5.98 12.94
C GLU A 195 -18.06 4.90 13.55
N ARG A 196 -17.47 4.05 12.72
CA ARG A 196 -16.52 3.02 13.16
C ARG A 196 -15.30 3.62 13.87
N LEU A 197 -14.63 4.62 13.27
CA LEU A 197 -13.47 5.26 13.88
C LEU A 197 -13.82 5.92 15.22
N ALA A 198 -15.01 6.49 15.35
CA ALA A 198 -15.47 7.06 16.62
C ALA A 198 -15.69 5.99 17.72
N ALA A 199 -15.99 4.75 17.34
CA ALA A 199 -16.30 3.65 18.26
C ALA A 199 -15.10 2.78 18.65
N VAL A 200 -14.07 2.70 17.81
CA VAL A 200 -12.92 1.81 18.04
C VAL A 200 -11.77 2.51 18.78
N ARG A 201 -10.93 1.70 19.46
CA ARG A 201 -9.66 2.17 20.00
C ARG A 201 -8.62 2.28 18.87
N PRO A 202 -7.90 3.40 18.72
CA PRO A 202 -6.85 3.53 17.71
C PRO A 202 -5.77 2.44 17.87
N LEU A 203 -5.32 1.89 16.74
CA LEU A 203 -4.29 0.84 16.68
C LEU A 203 -4.58 -0.39 17.55
N ALA A 204 -5.86 -0.73 17.79
CA ALA A 204 -6.24 -1.85 18.65
C ALA A 204 -5.68 -3.20 18.19
N LEU A 205 -5.48 -3.36 16.87
CA LEU A 205 -4.95 -4.58 16.25
C LEU A 205 -3.42 -4.62 16.20
N ALA A 206 -2.76 -3.47 16.35
CA ALA A 206 -1.32 -3.36 16.24
C ALA A 206 -0.63 -3.68 17.57
N SER A 207 0.68 -3.92 17.51
CA SER A 207 1.53 -4.22 18.66
C SER A 207 2.90 -3.57 18.50
N GLN A 208 3.75 -3.61 19.54
CA GLN A 208 5.08 -2.99 19.52
C GLN A 208 5.04 -1.53 19.05
N LEU A 209 4.09 -0.76 19.56
CA LEU A 209 3.89 0.62 19.14
C LEU A 209 5.16 1.45 19.39
N PRO A 210 5.57 2.33 18.47
CA PRO A 210 6.66 3.27 18.70
C PRO A 210 6.47 4.13 19.96
N PRO A 211 7.53 4.54 20.67
CA PRO A 211 7.42 5.31 21.92
C PRO A 211 6.61 6.59 21.80
N ASP A 212 6.73 7.33 20.69
CA ASP A 212 5.95 8.54 20.39
C ASP A 212 4.46 8.22 20.21
N THR A 213 4.15 7.12 19.54
CA THR A 213 2.77 6.64 19.37
C THR A 213 2.17 6.17 20.70
N GLN A 214 2.94 5.45 21.53
CA GLN A 214 2.50 5.06 22.88
C GLN A 214 2.19 6.27 23.76
N ALA A 215 3.09 7.26 23.78
CA ALA A 215 2.89 8.49 24.55
C ALA A 215 1.65 9.26 24.07
N THR A 216 1.43 9.33 22.75
CA THR A 216 0.26 9.98 22.16
C THR A 216 -1.03 9.27 22.57
N LEU A 217 -1.11 7.94 22.45
CA LEU A 217 -2.30 7.17 22.82
C LEU A 217 -2.56 7.12 24.34
N ALA A 218 -1.52 7.26 25.16
CA ALA A 218 -1.68 7.40 26.60
C ALA A 218 -2.34 8.74 26.98
N ALA A 219 -2.07 9.81 26.22
CA ALA A 219 -2.67 11.13 26.42
C ALA A 219 -4.05 11.25 25.76
N TYR A 220 -4.24 10.63 24.59
CA TYR A 220 -5.44 10.72 23.76
C TYR A 220 -5.87 9.31 23.32
N PRO A 221 -6.58 8.56 24.18
CA PRO A 221 -6.88 7.16 23.96
C PRO A 221 -7.95 6.87 22.88
N SER A 222 -8.67 7.87 22.39
CA SER A 222 -9.73 7.71 21.38
C SER A 222 -9.50 8.57 20.12
N TYR A 223 -10.07 8.17 18.99
CA TYR A 223 -10.02 8.99 17.77
C TYR A 223 -10.64 10.39 17.96
N PRO A 224 -11.82 10.57 18.58
CA PRO A 224 -12.34 11.91 18.85
C PRO A 224 -11.36 12.80 19.63
N GLU A 225 -10.63 12.27 20.62
CA GLU A 225 -9.60 13.05 21.33
C GLU A 225 -8.40 13.38 20.44
N LEU A 226 -7.92 12.43 19.62
CA LEU A 226 -6.84 12.66 18.67
C LEU A 226 -7.21 13.72 17.62
N PHE A 227 -8.44 13.67 17.09
CA PHE A 227 -8.95 14.69 16.17
C PHE A 227 -9.12 16.04 16.88
N SER A 228 -9.57 16.04 18.15
CA SER A 228 -9.66 17.28 18.95
C SER A 228 -8.29 17.90 19.12
N GLN A 229 -7.26 17.10 19.35
CA GLN A 229 -5.89 17.58 19.48
C GLN A 229 -5.31 18.08 18.14
N ALA A 230 -5.63 17.42 17.04
CA ALA A 230 -5.09 17.76 15.71
C ALA A 230 -5.81 18.93 15.02
N PHE A 231 -7.10 19.12 15.29
CA PHE A 231 -7.97 20.06 14.56
C PHE A 231 -8.79 21.00 15.47
N GLY A 232 -8.64 20.91 16.80
CA GLY A 232 -9.50 21.62 17.78
C GLY A 232 -10.92 21.06 17.89
N THR A 233 -11.14 19.94 17.19
CA THR A 233 -12.38 19.25 16.85
C THR A 233 -12.52 17.75 17.18
N PRO A 234 -13.44 17.21 18.01
CA PRO A 234 -13.69 15.77 18.00
C PRO A 234 -14.26 15.22 16.69
N GLU A 235 -14.82 16.05 15.79
CA GLU A 235 -15.43 15.49 14.57
C GLU A 235 -14.39 14.84 13.65
N ILE A 236 -14.69 13.61 13.23
CA ILE A 236 -13.95 12.87 12.23
C ILE A 236 -14.60 13.22 10.89
N THR A 237 -13.81 13.64 9.89
CA THR A 237 -14.30 13.89 8.53
C THR A 237 -13.30 13.36 7.50
N PRO A 238 -13.71 13.06 6.25
CA PRO A 238 -12.77 12.61 5.22
C PRO A 238 -11.70 13.66 4.92
N VAL A 239 -12.03 14.95 5.01
CA VAL A 239 -11.06 16.05 4.88
C VAL A 239 -10.01 15.99 5.99
N ARG A 240 -10.42 15.87 7.25
CA ARG A 240 -9.49 15.78 8.39
C ARG A 240 -8.64 14.50 8.33
N LEU A 241 -9.23 13.40 7.87
CA LEU A 241 -8.54 12.13 7.62
C LEU A 241 -7.43 12.30 6.56
N ALA A 242 -7.77 12.86 5.41
CA ALA A 242 -6.82 13.17 4.33
C ALA A 242 -5.70 14.10 4.84
N PHE A 243 -6.06 15.12 5.63
CA PHE A 243 -5.11 16.09 6.14
C PHE A 243 -4.10 15.47 7.10
N ALA A 244 -4.56 14.61 8.02
CA ALA A 244 -3.68 13.90 8.95
C ALA A 244 -2.73 12.94 8.22
N LEU A 245 -3.28 12.08 7.33
CA LEU A 245 -2.49 11.12 6.54
C LEU A 245 -1.44 11.83 5.67
N ALA A 246 -1.83 12.89 4.97
CA ALA A 246 -0.91 13.67 4.15
C ALA A 246 0.15 14.40 5.00
N THR A 247 -0.22 14.88 6.19
CA THR A 247 0.74 15.52 7.11
C THR A 247 1.81 14.54 7.57
N TYR A 248 1.43 13.32 7.99
CA TYR A 248 2.40 12.28 8.34
C TYR A 248 3.30 11.89 7.16
N GLN A 249 2.74 11.71 5.97
CA GLN A 249 3.55 11.38 4.79
C GLN A 249 4.57 12.48 4.44
N ARG A 250 4.28 13.75 4.73
CA ARG A 250 5.23 14.87 4.57
C ARG A 250 6.40 14.82 5.57
N THR A 251 6.31 14.06 6.67
CA THR A 251 7.41 13.90 7.63
C THR A 251 8.37 12.76 7.25
N LEU A 252 7.99 11.90 6.31
CA LEU A 252 8.78 10.73 5.91
C LEU A 252 9.82 11.12 4.85
N VAL A 253 10.79 11.96 5.19
CA VAL A 253 11.79 12.49 4.25
C VAL A 253 13.13 11.74 4.37
N PRO A 254 13.57 10.99 3.34
CA PRO A 254 14.83 10.24 3.38
C PRO A 254 16.01 11.09 2.86
N ASP A 255 16.52 12.00 3.69
CA ASP A 255 17.56 13.01 3.39
C ASP A 255 18.95 12.73 4.03
N GLU A 256 19.17 11.53 4.57
CA GLU A 256 20.43 11.11 5.19
C GLU A 256 21.13 9.95 4.45
N THR A 257 21.01 9.91 3.12
CA THR A 257 21.71 8.90 2.31
C THR A 257 23.22 9.17 2.26
N PRO A 258 24.07 8.16 1.96
CA PRO A 258 25.48 8.39 1.63
C PRO A 258 25.71 9.44 0.53
N TRP A 259 24.81 9.51 -0.46
CA TRP A 259 24.85 10.58 -1.46
C TRP A 259 24.60 11.96 -0.84
N ASP A 260 23.61 12.11 0.05
CA ASP A 260 23.36 13.39 0.71
C ASP A 260 24.56 13.83 1.55
N ASP A 261 25.25 12.90 2.21
CA ASP A 261 26.46 13.19 2.99
C ASP A 261 27.64 13.61 2.09
N PHE A 262 27.78 12.98 0.93
CA PHE A 262 28.72 13.41 -0.10
C PHE A 262 28.43 14.83 -0.59
N GLN A 263 27.17 15.16 -0.86
CA GLN A 263 26.75 16.50 -1.29
C GLN A 263 26.95 17.56 -0.21
N ARG A 264 26.98 17.17 1.08
CA ARG A 264 27.37 18.03 2.20
C ARG A 264 28.89 18.19 2.36
N GLY A 265 29.69 17.59 1.48
CA GLY A 265 31.14 17.75 1.40
C GLY A 265 31.95 16.60 1.99
N ASN A 266 31.32 15.52 2.47
CA ASN A 266 32.04 14.34 2.91
C ASN A 266 32.45 13.49 1.69
N SER A 267 33.62 13.77 1.12
CA SER A 267 34.14 13.04 -0.04
C SER A 267 34.38 11.55 0.20
N ALA A 268 34.39 11.10 1.46
CA ALA A 268 34.55 9.70 1.84
C ALA A 268 33.21 8.94 1.99
N ALA A 269 32.07 9.62 1.84
CA ALA A 269 30.74 9.01 1.98
C ALA A 269 30.40 8.04 0.83
N LEU A 270 31.01 8.23 -0.35
CA LEU A 270 30.86 7.33 -1.49
C LEU A 270 32.13 6.52 -1.72
N SER A 271 31.95 5.22 -1.99
CA SER A 271 33.02 4.34 -2.44
C SER A 271 33.50 4.71 -3.85
N ALA A 272 34.67 4.21 -4.25
CA ALA A 272 35.17 4.41 -5.61
C ALA A 272 34.23 3.85 -6.69
N ALA A 273 33.52 2.75 -6.40
CA ALA A 273 32.52 2.19 -7.32
C ALA A 273 31.29 3.08 -7.42
N GLN A 274 30.80 3.58 -6.28
CA GLN A 274 29.67 4.51 -6.23
C GLN A 274 29.96 5.82 -6.97
N LEU A 275 31.19 6.35 -6.89
CA LEU A 275 31.61 7.53 -7.63
C LEU A 275 31.64 7.29 -9.15
N ARG A 276 32.17 6.14 -9.60
CA ARG A 276 32.11 5.76 -11.03
C ARG A 276 30.68 5.56 -11.49
N GLY A 277 29.84 4.93 -10.65
CA GLY A 277 28.43 4.72 -10.91
C GLY A 277 27.63 6.01 -11.03
N MET A 278 27.87 6.97 -10.14
CA MET A 278 27.26 8.30 -10.21
C MET A 278 27.66 9.01 -11.50
N PHE A 279 28.95 8.97 -11.85
CA PHE A 279 29.43 9.55 -13.11
C PHE A 279 28.75 8.89 -14.32
N ALA A 280 28.69 7.55 -14.36
CA ALA A 280 28.03 6.82 -15.44
C ALA A 280 26.53 7.15 -15.53
N PHE A 281 25.84 7.17 -14.39
CA PHE A 281 24.42 7.53 -14.28
C PHE A 281 24.11 8.92 -14.85
N GLU A 282 24.96 9.92 -14.55
CA GLU A 282 24.76 11.30 -14.98
C GLU A 282 25.23 11.56 -16.41
N SER A 283 26.27 10.84 -16.88
CA SER A 283 26.92 11.12 -18.17
C SER A 283 26.66 10.05 -19.21
N THR A 284 27.29 8.88 -19.09
CA THR A 284 27.32 7.86 -20.16
C THR A 284 26.00 7.15 -20.35
N ALA A 285 25.22 6.98 -19.26
CA ALA A 285 23.92 6.30 -19.27
C ALA A 285 22.73 7.28 -19.27
N ALA A 286 22.96 8.60 -19.23
CA ALA A 286 21.94 9.65 -19.31
C ALA A 286 20.69 9.46 -18.40
N CYS A 287 20.81 8.72 -17.30
CA CYS A 287 19.69 8.36 -16.43
C CYS A 287 19.12 9.61 -15.74
N ALA A 288 19.99 10.59 -15.46
CA ALA A 288 19.64 11.87 -14.83
C ALA A 288 18.70 12.76 -15.67
N VAL A 289 18.49 12.45 -16.97
CA VAL A 289 17.52 13.14 -17.83
C VAL A 289 16.11 13.01 -17.26
N CYS A 290 15.74 11.81 -16.80
CA CYS A 290 14.45 11.57 -16.15
C CYS A 290 14.59 11.50 -14.62
N HIS A 291 15.68 10.92 -14.13
CA HIS A 291 15.94 10.73 -12.71
C HIS A 291 16.83 11.84 -12.14
N THR A 292 16.34 13.08 -12.21
CA THR A 292 17.10 14.28 -11.83
C THR A 292 17.28 14.41 -10.31
N PRO A 293 18.52 14.63 -9.80
CA PRO A 293 18.76 14.93 -8.39
C PRO A 293 18.10 16.26 -7.93
N PRO A 294 17.85 16.47 -6.62
CA PRO A 294 18.16 15.58 -5.50
C PRO A 294 17.10 14.49 -5.28
N LEU A 295 15.94 14.56 -5.93
CA LEU A 295 14.86 13.57 -5.80
C LEU A 295 15.15 12.29 -6.59
N PHE A 296 16.02 12.36 -7.58
CA PHE A 296 16.22 11.32 -8.60
C PHE A 296 14.92 10.98 -9.34
N ALA A 297 14.15 12.03 -9.65
CA ALA A 297 12.95 12.01 -10.45
C ALA A 297 12.60 13.44 -10.89
N ASN A 298 12.13 13.58 -12.12
CA ASN A 298 11.56 14.83 -12.66
C ASN A 298 10.04 14.92 -12.48
N GLY A 299 9.36 13.80 -12.19
CA GLY A 299 7.90 13.74 -12.08
C GLY A 299 7.17 13.72 -13.43
N ASP A 300 7.90 13.67 -14.54
CA ASP A 300 7.35 13.52 -15.88
C ASP A 300 6.87 12.08 -16.14
N TYR A 301 6.27 11.86 -17.30
CA TYR A 301 5.63 10.61 -17.66
C TYR A 301 6.21 10.08 -18.96
N HIS A 302 6.68 8.84 -18.92
CA HIS A 302 7.33 8.19 -20.04
C HIS A 302 6.78 6.77 -20.22
N ASN A 303 6.77 6.30 -21.46
CA ASN A 303 6.45 4.92 -21.75
C ASN A 303 7.77 4.17 -21.99
N LEU A 304 8.10 3.26 -21.07
CA LEU A 304 9.28 2.40 -21.16
C LEU A 304 9.06 1.21 -22.11
N ALA A 305 7.88 1.10 -22.72
CA ALA A 305 7.41 -0.01 -23.55
C ALA A 305 7.68 -1.39 -22.94
N LEU A 306 7.66 -1.51 -21.60
CA LEU A 306 7.92 -2.79 -20.93
C LEU A 306 6.82 -3.83 -21.18
N ARG A 307 5.61 -3.37 -21.54
CA ARG A 307 4.42 -4.19 -21.75
C ARG A 307 3.50 -3.57 -22.81
N PRO A 308 2.56 -4.32 -23.42
CA PRO A 308 1.58 -3.77 -24.34
C PRO A 308 0.71 -2.70 -23.66
N SER A 309 0.62 -1.52 -24.28
CA SER A 309 -0.09 -0.38 -23.66
C SER A 309 -1.61 -0.58 -23.56
N TYR A 310 -2.20 -1.58 -24.23
CA TYR A 310 -3.61 -1.92 -24.06
C TYR A 310 -3.90 -2.71 -22.77
N GLU A 311 -2.89 -3.36 -22.18
CA GLU A 311 -3.02 -4.08 -20.89
C GLU A 311 -3.11 -3.10 -19.71
N ASP A 312 -2.36 -2.00 -19.80
CA ASP A 312 -2.39 -0.89 -18.86
C ASP A 312 -2.18 0.44 -19.61
N PRO A 313 -3.24 1.22 -19.88
CA PRO A 313 -3.13 2.49 -20.59
C PRO A 313 -2.32 3.57 -19.86
N GLY A 314 -1.92 3.35 -18.60
CA GLY A 314 -1.09 4.28 -17.86
C GLY A 314 -1.77 5.63 -17.63
N ARG A 315 -1.05 6.70 -17.94
CA ARG A 315 -1.49 8.10 -17.80
C ARG A 315 -2.74 8.44 -18.62
N MET A 316 -2.97 7.77 -19.76
CA MET A 316 -4.19 7.99 -20.55
C MET A 316 -5.47 7.76 -19.73
N ASN A 317 -5.46 6.85 -18.74
CA ASN A 317 -6.60 6.67 -17.83
C ASN A 317 -6.91 7.93 -17.00
N ALA A 318 -5.90 8.73 -16.70
CA ALA A 318 -6.04 9.96 -15.93
C ALA A 318 -6.35 11.19 -16.81
N THR A 319 -5.84 11.23 -18.05
CA THR A 319 -5.92 12.43 -18.92
C THR A 319 -6.94 12.31 -20.04
N GLY A 320 -7.27 11.08 -20.47
CA GLY A 320 -8.07 10.81 -21.67
C GLY A 320 -7.33 11.07 -22.99
N ASP A 321 -6.07 11.49 -22.96
CA ASP A 321 -5.28 11.82 -24.15
C ASP A 321 -4.59 10.55 -24.72
N PRO A 322 -4.85 10.16 -25.97
CA PRO A 322 -4.15 9.05 -26.62
C PRO A 322 -2.62 9.21 -26.69
N GLN A 323 -2.09 10.45 -26.64
CA GLN A 323 -0.64 10.68 -26.58
C GLN A 323 -0.03 10.22 -25.25
N ASP A 324 -0.82 10.01 -24.22
CA ASP A 324 -0.39 9.56 -22.90
C ASP A 324 -0.53 8.03 -22.69
N LEU A 325 -0.87 7.31 -23.77
CA LEU A 325 -1.03 5.86 -23.75
C LEU A 325 0.26 5.15 -23.30
N GLY A 326 0.14 4.32 -22.27
CA GLY A 326 1.24 3.52 -21.71
C GLY A 326 2.29 4.33 -20.95
N LYS A 327 2.10 5.64 -20.75
CA LYS A 327 3.05 6.46 -19.99
C LYS A 327 2.84 6.32 -18.49
N PHE A 328 3.94 6.26 -17.75
CA PHE A 328 3.95 6.22 -16.29
C PHE A 328 4.90 7.24 -15.72
N LYS A 329 4.58 7.75 -14.53
CA LYS A 329 5.37 8.73 -13.80
C LYS A 329 6.76 8.18 -13.49
N THR A 330 7.80 8.95 -13.75
CA THR A 330 9.16 8.66 -13.31
C THR A 330 9.21 8.62 -11.78
N PRO A 331 9.45 7.45 -11.15
CA PRO A 331 9.51 7.37 -9.70
C PRO A 331 10.86 7.87 -9.18
N SER A 332 10.88 8.31 -7.92
CA SER A 332 12.14 8.56 -7.20
C SER A 332 12.94 7.27 -7.06
N LEU A 333 14.26 7.39 -7.28
CA LEU A 333 15.22 6.31 -7.03
C LEU A 333 15.76 6.30 -5.59
N ARG A 334 15.37 7.24 -4.73
CA ARG A 334 15.72 7.14 -3.30
C ARG A 334 15.14 5.87 -2.70
N ASN A 335 15.98 5.17 -1.94
CA ASN A 335 15.68 3.87 -1.33
C ASN A 335 15.27 2.77 -2.32
N VAL A 336 15.61 2.90 -3.61
CA VAL A 336 15.26 1.91 -4.64
C VAL A 336 15.88 0.54 -4.37
N ALA A 337 17.02 0.50 -3.68
CA ALA A 337 17.73 -0.73 -3.33
C ALA A 337 17.05 -1.54 -2.21
N LEU A 338 16.08 -0.96 -1.50
CA LEU A 338 15.30 -1.67 -0.48
C LEU A 338 14.05 -2.35 -1.04
N ARG A 339 13.70 -2.12 -2.31
CA ARG A 339 12.47 -2.64 -2.90
C ARG A 339 12.63 -4.11 -3.29
N GLY A 340 11.55 -4.88 -3.15
CA GLY A 340 11.50 -6.28 -3.62
C GLY A 340 11.12 -6.42 -5.09
N HIS A 341 10.40 -5.44 -5.64
CA HIS A 341 9.94 -5.41 -7.03
C HIS A 341 10.03 -3.99 -7.61
N TRP A 342 10.18 -3.89 -8.94
CA TRP A 342 10.38 -2.63 -9.67
C TRP A 342 9.34 -2.44 -10.79
N PHE A 343 9.26 -1.21 -11.30
CA PHE A 343 8.26 -0.76 -12.28
C PHE A 343 6.80 -0.84 -11.78
N HIS A 344 5.87 -0.39 -12.62
CA HIS A 344 4.45 -0.30 -12.27
C HIS A 344 3.75 -1.67 -12.15
N HIS A 345 4.31 -2.70 -12.77
CA HIS A 345 3.76 -4.06 -12.81
C HIS A 345 4.56 -5.07 -11.96
N GLY A 346 5.64 -4.62 -11.31
CA GLY A 346 6.40 -5.45 -10.38
C GLY A 346 6.95 -6.75 -10.98
N ASP A 347 7.35 -6.77 -12.26
CA ASP A 347 7.67 -8.00 -13.02
C ASP A 347 8.36 -9.08 -12.17
N PRO A 348 7.75 -10.27 -12.00
CA PRO A 348 8.32 -11.33 -11.17
C PRO A 348 9.64 -11.91 -11.72
N THR A 349 9.99 -11.63 -12.99
CA THR A 349 11.26 -12.05 -13.59
C THR A 349 12.44 -11.16 -13.17
N ILE A 350 12.17 -9.96 -12.62
CA ILE A 350 13.19 -9.04 -12.13
C ILE A 350 13.40 -9.33 -10.65
N THR A 351 14.50 -10.01 -10.34
CA THR A 351 14.76 -10.53 -8.99
C THR A 351 15.63 -9.63 -8.12
N ASP A 352 16.31 -8.64 -8.72
CA ASP A 352 17.18 -7.72 -8.00
C ASP A 352 17.35 -6.34 -8.69
N LEU A 353 18.00 -5.42 -7.98
CA LEU A 353 18.26 -4.07 -8.46
C LEU A 353 19.15 -4.06 -9.71
N ARG A 354 20.13 -4.96 -9.78
CA ARG A 354 21.06 -5.05 -10.91
C ARG A 354 20.32 -5.45 -12.19
N GLY A 355 19.39 -6.41 -12.11
CA GLY A 355 18.50 -6.82 -13.20
C GLY A 355 17.63 -5.66 -13.68
N THR A 356 17.17 -4.81 -12.75
CA THR A 356 16.42 -3.58 -13.10
C THR A 356 17.27 -2.62 -13.94
N VAL A 357 18.54 -2.40 -13.58
CA VAL A 357 19.47 -1.56 -14.37
C VAL A 357 19.80 -2.22 -15.70
N ALA A 358 20.00 -3.54 -15.71
CA ALA A 358 20.42 -4.29 -16.89
C ALA A 358 19.42 -4.27 -18.05
N ILE A 359 18.13 -4.07 -17.79
CA ILE A 359 17.09 -3.91 -18.82
C ILE A 359 17.40 -2.75 -19.78
N TYR A 360 18.06 -1.71 -19.28
CA TYR A 360 18.47 -0.56 -20.09
C TYR A 360 19.76 -0.81 -20.90
N GLY A 361 20.46 -1.94 -20.67
CA GLY A 361 21.66 -2.35 -21.42
C GLY A 361 21.38 -3.22 -22.65
N THR A 362 20.19 -3.82 -22.76
CA THR A 362 19.82 -4.74 -23.86
C THR A 362 19.02 -4.07 -24.98
N GLY A 363 18.89 -2.74 -24.95
CA GLY A 363 17.92 -1.97 -25.72
C GLY A 363 16.64 -1.80 -24.91
N VAL A 364 16.31 -0.55 -24.59
CA VAL A 364 15.10 -0.19 -23.84
C VAL A 364 13.87 -0.59 -24.66
N GLY A 365 12.79 -1.03 -24.00
CA GLY A 365 11.48 -1.04 -24.64
C GLY A 365 10.72 -2.34 -24.68
N GLY A 366 11.07 -3.39 -23.91
CA GLY A 366 10.31 -4.65 -23.79
C GLY A 366 9.96 -5.38 -25.10
N GLY A 367 10.36 -4.84 -26.26
CA GLY A 367 9.84 -5.19 -27.59
C GLY A 367 8.47 -4.60 -27.95
N PHE A 368 7.88 -3.69 -27.17
CA PHE A 368 6.52 -3.17 -27.42
C PHE A 368 6.49 -1.75 -28.02
N ASP A 369 5.35 -1.40 -28.60
CA ASP A 369 5.14 -0.10 -29.22
C ASP A 369 5.00 1.02 -28.18
N GLY A 370 5.29 2.25 -28.62
CA GLY A 370 5.08 3.46 -27.82
C GLY A 370 6.26 3.86 -26.95
N LEU A 371 7.45 3.27 -27.15
CA LEU A 371 8.67 3.68 -26.46
C LEU A 371 8.88 5.19 -26.55
N ASP A 372 9.14 5.81 -25.41
CA ASP A 372 9.40 7.24 -25.35
C ASP A 372 10.64 7.61 -26.17
N PRO A 373 10.57 8.59 -27.10
CA PRO A 373 11.73 9.00 -27.89
C PRO A 373 12.95 9.44 -27.08
N ALA A 374 12.77 9.88 -25.83
CA ALA A 374 13.87 10.20 -24.91
C ALA A 374 14.73 8.98 -24.55
N LEU A 375 14.21 7.76 -24.74
CA LEU A 375 14.91 6.50 -24.48
C LEU A 375 15.58 5.94 -25.74
N ASN A 376 15.38 6.57 -26.91
CA ASN A 376 15.99 6.12 -28.15
C ASN A 376 17.52 6.22 -28.08
N GLY A 377 18.21 5.09 -28.24
CA GLY A 377 19.67 5.05 -28.19
C GLY A 377 20.26 5.07 -26.78
N LEU A 378 19.43 4.98 -25.73
CA LEU A 378 19.90 4.69 -24.39
C LEU A 378 20.53 3.29 -24.38
N PHE A 379 21.83 3.24 -24.14
CA PHE A 379 22.61 2.01 -24.04
C PHE A 379 23.54 2.11 -22.85
N ILE A 380 23.37 1.20 -21.89
CA ILE A 380 24.25 1.10 -20.72
C ILE A 380 25.31 0.01 -20.98
N PRO A 381 26.60 0.35 -21.06
CA PRO A 381 27.66 -0.65 -21.16
C PRO A 381 27.60 -1.63 -19.99
N ALA A 382 27.89 -2.91 -20.24
CA ALA A 382 27.88 -3.93 -19.19
C ALA A 382 28.82 -3.61 -18.02
N SER A 383 29.91 -2.88 -18.28
CA SER A 383 30.83 -2.37 -17.26
C SER A 383 30.21 -1.35 -16.31
N ASP A 384 29.23 -0.60 -16.78
CA ASP A 384 28.62 0.52 -16.04
C ASP A 384 27.43 0.03 -15.20
N ILE A 385 26.82 -1.12 -15.54
CA ILE A 385 25.67 -1.69 -14.82
C ILE A 385 25.98 -1.91 -13.34
N ASP A 386 27.13 -2.52 -13.04
CA ASP A 386 27.51 -2.85 -11.65
C ASP A 386 27.83 -1.58 -10.87
N ASP A 387 28.59 -0.65 -11.46
CA ASP A 387 28.94 0.63 -10.83
C ASP A 387 27.67 1.49 -10.59
N ILE A 388 26.74 1.57 -11.56
CA ILE A 388 25.45 2.26 -11.39
C ILE A 388 24.62 1.59 -10.30
N THR A 389 24.60 0.26 -10.24
CA THR A 389 23.89 -0.48 -9.18
C THR A 389 24.45 -0.12 -7.80
N GLU A 390 25.78 -0.07 -7.64
CA GLU A 390 26.44 0.40 -6.41
C GLU A 390 26.05 1.84 -6.08
N PHE A 391 26.00 2.74 -7.07
CA PHE A 391 25.52 4.10 -6.86
C PHE A 391 24.05 4.14 -6.37
N LEU A 392 23.16 3.33 -6.92
CA LEU A 392 21.77 3.26 -6.45
C LEU A 392 21.67 2.75 -5.00
N HIS A 393 22.58 1.89 -4.54
CA HIS A 393 22.70 1.55 -3.12
C HIS A 393 23.05 2.78 -2.26
N ALA A 394 23.86 3.71 -2.77
CA ALA A 394 24.20 4.96 -2.08
C ALA A 394 23.02 5.93 -1.92
N LEU A 395 21.88 5.66 -2.57
CA LEU A 395 20.62 6.42 -2.41
C LEU A 395 19.71 5.85 -1.31
N THR A 396 20.23 4.92 -0.49
CA THR A 396 19.50 4.32 0.63
C THR A 396 19.77 5.08 1.92
N ASP A 397 18.72 5.55 2.57
CA ASP A 397 18.80 6.23 3.86
C ASP A 397 18.95 5.17 4.97
N PRO A 398 20.00 5.22 5.81
CA PRO A 398 20.21 4.25 6.88
C PRO A 398 19.04 4.16 7.86
N ARG A 399 18.31 5.26 8.09
CA ARG A 399 17.14 5.28 8.99
C ARG A 399 15.97 4.52 8.38
N VAL A 400 15.78 4.63 7.06
CA VAL A 400 14.76 3.86 6.32
C VAL A 400 15.10 2.38 6.35
N ALA A 401 16.35 2.01 6.07
CA ALA A 401 16.82 0.62 6.10
C ALA A 401 16.69 -0.01 7.49
N ALA A 402 16.97 0.76 8.54
CA ALA A 402 16.87 0.32 9.93
C ALA A 402 15.46 0.42 10.53
N GLY A 403 14.51 1.09 9.85
CA GLY A 403 13.19 1.36 10.40
C GLY A 403 13.21 2.21 11.66
N THR A 404 14.15 3.16 11.76
CA THR A 404 14.25 4.09 12.89
C THR A 404 13.47 5.37 12.62
N PHE A 405 13.13 6.11 13.67
CA PHE A 405 12.43 7.41 13.55
C PHE A 405 13.03 8.31 12.46
N PRO A 406 12.20 8.94 11.60
CA PRO A 406 10.72 8.95 11.60
C PRO A 406 10.07 7.77 10.87
N PHE A 407 10.83 6.76 10.45
CA PHE A 407 10.37 5.58 9.69
C PHE A 407 10.04 4.37 10.58
N ASP A 408 10.05 4.58 11.89
CA ASP A 408 9.65 3.59 12.88
C ASP A 408 8.13 3.37 12.83
N ARG A 409 7.72 2.14 13.11
CA ARG A 409 6.35 1.68 12.92
C ARG A 409 5.95 0.63 13.96
N PRO A 410 4.65 0.45 14.21
CA PRO A 410 4.18 -0.71 14.96
C PRO A 410 4.31 -1.99 14.12
N THR A 411 4.18 -3.13 14.79
CA THR A 411 3.92 -4.43 14.15
C THR A 411 2.42 -4.60 13.93
N LEU A 412 2.02 -4.72 12.67
CA LEU A 412 0.63 -4.96 12.25
C LEU A 412 0.20 -6.39 12.58
N ARG A 413 -1.10 -6.62 12.69
CA ARG A 413 -1.65 -7.95 12.91
C ARG A 413 -1.41 -8.84 11.69
N SER A 414 -1.54 -8.31 10.48
CA SER A 414 -1.30 -9.06 9.24
C SER A 414 0.12 -9.63 9.14
N GLU A 415 1.09 -9.05 9.85
CA GLU A 415 2.48 -9.52 9.91
C GLU A 415 2.70 -10.69 10.88
N ARG A 416 1.74 -10.99 11.77
CA ARG A 416 1.88 -12.06 12.75
C ARG A 416 1.91 -13.42 12.04
N GLY A 417 2.81 -14.30 12.46
CA GLY A 417 2.94 -15.65 11.90
C GLY A 417 1.77 -16.58 12.24
N PRO A 418 1.68 -17.76 11.58
CA PRO A 418 0.77 -18.83 11.98
C PRO A 418 0.92 -19.15 13.49
N GLY A 419 -0.19 -19.22 14.23
CA GLY A 419 -0.20 -19.37 15.70
C GLY A 419 -0.24 -18.05 16.49
N ALA A 420 0.06 -16.92 15.86
CA ALA A 420 -0.11 -15.57 16.44
C ALA A 420 -1.19 -14.74 15.71
N ARG A 421 -1.76 -15.26 14.61
CA ARG A 421 -2.95 -14.72 13.95
C ARG A 421 -4.21 -15.21 14.66
N ASN A 422 -5.17 -14.32 14.83
CA ASN A 422 -6.39 -14.59 15.57
C ASN A 422 -7.61 -14.07 14.79
N PRO A 423 -8.38 -14.86 14.05
CA PRO A 423 -8.53 -16.30 14.24
C PRO A 423 -7.41 -17.15 13.62
N GLU A 424 -7.16 -18.31 14.22
CA GLU A 424 -6.21 -19.31 13.79
C GLU A 424 -6.95 -20.53 13.22
N LEU A 425 -6.54 -21.02 12.05
CA LEU A 425 -7.01 -22.31 11.51
C LEU A 425 -6.19 -23.45 12.11
N LEU A 426 -6.85 -24.42 12.73
CA LEU A 426 -6.19 -25.47 13.53
C LEU A 426 -5.85 -26.74 12.74
N GLY A 427 -6.27 -26.85 11.47
CA GLY A 427 -5.96 -27.99 10.60
C GLY A 427 -6.51 -29.35 11.07
N VAL A 428 -7.55 -29.36 11.90
CA VAL A 428 -8.16 -30.58 12.46
C VAL A 428 -9.67 -30.58 12.29
N GLY A 429 -10.29 -31.78 12.37
CA GLY A 429 -11.75 -31.94 12.46
C GLY A 429 -12.51 -31.94 11.13
N GLU A 430 -11.80 -31.86 10.02
CA GLU A 430 -12.37 -31.91 8.66
C GLU A 430 -13.13 -33.21 8.42
N ILE A 431 -14.27 -33.09 7.73
CA ILE A 431 -15.02 -34.23 7.21
C ILE A 431 -15.35 -33.94 5.76
N ILE A 432 -14.87 -34.82 4.89
CA ILE A 432 -15.09 -34.78 3.44
C ILE A 432 -16.56 -35.09 3.13
N GLY A 433 -17.12 -34.36 2.16
CA GLY A 433 -18.46 -34.58 1.63
C GLY A 433 -18.49 -35.02 0.18
N THR A 434 -19.57 -34.61 -0.50
CA THR A 434 -19.84 -34.88 -1.91
C THR A 434 -18.65 -34.50 -2.78
N GLY A 435 -18.27 -35.39 -3.69
CA GLY A 435 -17.16 -35.15 -4.63
C GLY A 435 -15.77 -35.26 -4.02
N GLY A 436 -15.63 -35.75 -2.79
CA GLY A 436 -14.32 -35.86 -2.13
C GLY A 436 -13.80 -34.52 -1.60
N ILE A 437 -14.67 -33.50 -1.49
CA ILE A 437 -14.31 -32.14 -1.09
C ILE A 437 -14.69 -31.91 0.38
N ALA A 438 -13.75 -31.39 1.16
CA ALA A 438 -14.05 -30.83 2.48
C ALA A 438 -14.32 -29.32 2.35
N PRO A 439 -15.38 -28.78 2.99
CA PRO A 439 -15.55 -27.34 3.09
C PRO A 439 -14.37 -26.71 3.84
N ARG A 440 -14.06 -25.44 3.61
CA ARG A 440 -12.97 -24.75 4.32
C ARG A 440 -13.47 -23.48 4.99
N ALA A 441 -12.89 -23.16 6.14
CA ALA A 441 -13.16 -21.92 6.83
C ALA A 441 -12.24 -20.81 6.31
N LEU A 442 -12.82 -19.65 6.02
CA LEU A 442 -12.11 -18.44 5.63
C LEU A 442 -12.09 -17.47 6.80
N VAL A 443 -10.90 -16.98 7.11
CA VAL A 443 -10.65 -16.08 8.23
C VAL A 443 -10.05 -14.80 7.65
N THR A 444 -10.90 -13.79 7.48
CA THR A 444 -10.49 -12.50 6.90
C THR A 444 -10.53 -11.37 7.93
N ALA A 445 -11.43 -11.47 8.92
CA ALA A 445 -11.65 -10.41 9.91
C ALA A 445 -11.05 -10.71 11.29
N SER A 446 -10.85 -9.64 12.03
CA SER A 446 -10.29 -9.61 13.39
C SER A 446 -11.40 -9.60 14.45
N PRO A 447 -11.36 -10.43 15.50
CA PRO A 447 -12.37 -10.52 16.56
C PRO A 447 -12.05 -9.54 17.69
N PHE A 448 -12.08 -8.24 17.46
CA PHE A 448 -11.81 -7.24 18.50
C PHE A 448 -13.10 -6.61 19.02
N LEU A 449 -13.07 -6.12 20.27
CA LEU A 449 -14.19 -5.35 20.82
C LEU A 449 -14.42 -4.08 19.99
N GLY A 450 -15.64 -3.91 19.50
CA GLY A 450 -15.99 -2.83 18.56
C GLY A 450 -16.02 -3.25 17.09
N ALA A 451 -15.65 -4.50 16.77
CA ALA A 451 -15.87 -5.04 15.43
C ALA A 451 -17.38 -5.24 15.18
N GLU A 452 -17.98 -4.39 14.36
CA GLU A 452 -19.43 -4.43 14.05
C GLU A 452 -19.83 -5.63 13.19
N ASP A 453 -18.87 -6.17 12.44
CA ASP A 453 -19.10 -7.15 11.39
C ASP A 453 -18.10 -8.32 11.44
N PHE A 454 -17.65 -8.72 12.65
CA PHE A 454 -16.72 -9.85 12.76
C PHE A 454 -17.27 -11.07 12.01
N ARG A 455 -16.51 -11.51 11.00
CA ARG A 455 -16.96 -12.47 10.00
C ARG A 455 -16.02 -13.65 9.87
N ILE A 456 -16.63 -14.81 9.67
CA ILE A 456 -15.95 -16.05 9.29
C ILE A 456 -16.64 -16.56 8.04
N GLY A 457 -15.89 -16.73 6.95
CA GLY A 457 -16.40 -17.25 5.69
C GLY A 457 -16.36 -18.77 5.62
N LEU A 458 -17.16 -19.31 4.72
CA LEU A 458 -17.17 -20.70 4.26
C LEU A 458 -16.84 -20.70 2.78
N GLU A 459 -15.97 -21.60 2.35
CA GLU A 459 -15.79 -21.96 0.95
C GLU A 459 -15.86 -23.48 0.77
N ALA A 460 -15.85 -23.91 -0.50
CA ALA A 460 -15.86 -25.32 -0.89
C ALA A 460 -17.03 -26.11 -0.28
N GLY A 461 -18.12 -25.43 0.10
CA GLY A 461 -19.34 -26.07 0.57
C GLY A 461 -20.11 -26.74 -0.57
N LEU A 462 -20.99 -27.68 -0.21
CA LEU A 462 -22.01 -28.16 -1.13
C LEU A 462 -23.02 -27.02 -1.39
N GLY A 463 -23.14 -26.58 -2.64
CA GLY A 463 -24.03 -25.46 -2.97
C GLY A 463 -25.51 -25.80 -2.85
N GLY A 464 -26.35 -24.78 -2.59
CA GLY A 464 -27.81 -24.93 -2.51
C GLY A 464 -28.30 -25.70 -1.28
N THR A 465 -27.47 -25.82 -0.25
CA THR A 465 -27.79 -26.48 1.04
C THR A 465 -27.76 -25.48 2.18
N PHE A 466 -27.77 -25.97 3.42
CA PHE A 466 -27.60 -25.16 4.62
C PHE A 466 -26.29 -25.49 5.34
N ALA A 467 -25.65 -24.47 5.89
CA ALA A 467 -24.52 -24.59 6.78
C ALA A 467 -24.85 -23.98 8.15
N SER A 468 -24.13 -24.41 9.18
CA SER A 468 -24.19 -23.79 10.50
C SER A 468 -22.78 -23.61 11.05
N MET A 469 -22.51 -22.45 11.63
CA MET A 469 -21.33 -22.27 12.46
C MET A 469 -21.57 -23.00 13.79
N ARG A 470 -20.62 -23.83 14.23
CA ARG A 470 -20.64 -24.44 15.57
C ARG A 470 -19.55 -23.80 16.40
N LEU A 471 -19.88 -23.39 17.62
CA LEU A 471 -18.99 -22.68 18.53
C LEU A 471 -18.99 -23.37 19.89
N ARG A 472 -17.84 -23.37 20.56
CA ARG A 472 -17.73 -23.67 21.98
C ARG A 472 -16.67 -22.77 22.60
N LEU A 473 -16.79 -22.51 23.90
CA LEU A 473 -15.69 -21.93 24.66
C LEU A 473 -14.49 -22.90 24.63
N ALA A 474 -13.31 -22.40 24.29
CA ALA A 474 -12.09 -23.18 24.24
C ALA A 474 -11.71 -23.64 25.65
N ALA A 475 -11.44 -24.93 25.80
CA ALA A 475 -10.91 -25.52 27.01
C ALA A 475 -9.51 -26.11 26.75
N PRO A 476 -8.62 -26.17 27.75
CA PRO A 476 -7.31 -26.81 27.60
C PRO A 476 -7.44 -28.26 27.10
N GLY A 477 -6.78 -28.60 25.99
CA GLY A 477 -6.70 -29.97 25.46
C GLY A 477 -7.87 -30.46 24.59
N GLY A 478 -8.86 -29.62 24.26
CA GLY A 478 -10.11 -30.06 23.63
C GLY A 478 -10.13 -30.24 22.10
N LEU A 479 -9.01 -30.26 21.37
CA LEU A 479 -9.03 -30.23 19.90
C LEU A 479 -9.46 -31.57 19.27
N GLY A 480 -10.16 -31.53 18.12
CA GLY A 480 -10.46 -32.72 17.31
C GLY A 480 -11.76 -33.47 17.61
N GLY A 481 -12.51 -33.10 18.66
CA GLY A 481 -13.86 -33.62 18.93
C GLY A 481 -14.97 -32.82 18.24
N PRO A 482 -16.16 -33.40 17.99
CA PRO A 482 -17.30 -32.67 17.43
C PRO A 482 -17.70 -31.50 18.34
N LEU A 483 -17.83 -30.30 17.76
CA LEU A 483 -18.30 -29.13 18.48
C LEU A 483 -19.80 -29.26 18.78
N ALA A 484 -20.17 -29.24 20.06
CA ALA A 484 -21.57 -29.23 20.48
C ALA A 484 -22.21 -27.87 20.17
N VAL A 485 -23.52 -27.85 19.90
CA VAL A 485 -24.30 -26.61 19.82
C VAL A 485 -24.41 -26.04 21.23
N ARG A 486 -23.45 -25.21 21.65
CA ARG A 486 -23.57 -24.43 22.88
C ARG A 486 -23.65 -22.95 22.50
N SER A 487 -24.86 -22.40 22.55
CA SER A 487 -25.12 -20.98 22.34
C SER A 487 -24.82 -20.21 23.62
N LEU A 488 -23.67 -19.54 23.69
CA LEU A 488 -23.43 -18.46 24.64
C LEU A 488 -24.07 -17.15 24.12
N GLY A 489 -25.36 -17.20 23.75
CA GLY A 489 -26.08 -16.04 23.20
C GLY A 489 -25.75 -15.67 21.74
N LEU A 490 -24.92 -16.45 21.03
CA LEU A 490 -24.55 -16.21 19.64
C LEU A 490 -25.59 -16.82 18.67
N PRO A 491 -26.01 -16.12 17.59
CA PRO A 491 -26.91 -16.68 16.60
C PRO A 491 -26.24 -17.82 15.83
N LEU A 492 -26.77 -19.04 16.01
CA LEU A 492 -26.31 -20.27 15.34
C LEU A 492 -27.35 -20.77 14.31
N ALA A 493 -28.18 -19.87 13.79
CA ALA A 493 -29.20 -20.22 12.81
C ALA A 493 -28.54 -20.82 11.56
N PRO A 494 -29.16 -21.85 10.93
CA PRO A 494 -28.71 -22.34 9.65
C PRO A 494 -28.67 -21.20 8.62
N LEU A 495 -27.55 -21.08 7.93
CA LEU A 495 -27.31 -20.14 6.84
C LEU A 495 -27.44 -20.87 5.52
N ALA A 496 -28.06 -20.24 4.53
CA ALA A 496 -28.05 -20.77 3.17
C ALA A 496 -26.62 -20.73 2.61
N VAL A 497 -26.19 -21.83 2.02
CA VAL A 497 -24.98 -21.87 1.19
C VAL A 497 -25.38 -21.45 -0.21
N SER A 498 -24.57 -20.60 -0.85
CA SER A 498 -24.81 -20.15 -2.21
C SER A 498 -25.09 -21.33 -3.16
N ALA A 499 -25.93 -21.10 -4.16
CA ALA A 499 -26.22 -22.11 -5.16
C ALA A 499 -24.98 -22.40 -6.02
N GLY A 500 -24.77 -23.66 -6.39
CA GLY A 500 -23.65 -24.06 -7.23
C GLY A 500 -23.28 -25.53 -7.10
N PRO A 501 -22.34 -26.02 -7.91
CA PRO A 501 -21.83 -27.38 -7.80
C PRO A 501 -21.06 -27.59 -6.49
N ALA A 502 -20.85 -28.86 -6.12
CA ALA A 502 -20.02 -29.21 -4.96
C ALA A 502 -18.63 -28.56 -5.06
N GLY A 503 -18.16 -27.98 -3.95
CA GLY A 503 -16.88 -27.28 -3.91
C GLY A 503 -16.93 -25.82 -4.40
N LYS A 504 -18.10 -25.30 -4.76
CA LYS A 504 -18.29 -23.87 -5.12
C LYS A 504 -19.23 -23.12 -4.19
N GLY A 505 -19.87 -23.80 -3.24
CA GLY A 505 -20.72 -23.16 -2.24
C GLY A 505 -19.91 -22.31 -1.26
N TYR A 506 -20.42 -21.11 -0.98
CA TYR A 506 -19.87 -20.17 -0.01
C TYR A 506 -20.97 -19.63 0.91
N ALA A 507 -20.59 -19.18 2.09
CA ALA A 507 -21.47 -18.52 3.06
C ALA A 507 -20.63 -17.65 4.00
N THR A 508 -21.26 -16.71 4.71
CA THR A 508 -20.59 -15.91 5.73
C THR A 508 -21.38 -15.98 7.03
N TRP A 509 -20.72 -16.33 8.12
CA TRP A 509 -21.25 -16.14 9.46
C TRP A 509 -20.70 -14.82 9.99
N GLN A 510 -21.61 -13.95 10.44
CA GLN A 510 -21.28 -12.62 10.96
C GLN A 510 -21.82 -12.47 12.37
N PHE A 511 -21.06 -11.78 13.21
CA PHE A 511 -21.46 -11.50 14.57
C PHE A 511 -20.87 -10.17 15.06
N PRO A 512 -21.70 -9.21 15.53
CA PRO A 512 -21.20 -7.98 16.10
C PRO A 512 -20.54 -8.21 17.47
N LEU A 513 -19.31 -7.74 17.63
CA LEU A 513 -18.55 -7.74 18.89
C LEU A 513 -18.58 -6.35 19.57
N THR A 514 -19.68 -5.59 19.42
CA THR A 514 -19.72 -4.14 19.72
C THR A 514 -20.11 -3.77 21.15
N GLN A 515 -20.58 -4.72 21.96
CA GLN A 515 -21.22 -4.40 23.25
C GLN A 515 -21.06 -5.50 24.32
N THR A 516 -20.11 -6.43 24.16
CA THR A 516 -19.93 -7.57 25.08
C THR A 516 -18.54 -7.58 25.74
N PRO A 517 -18.24 -6.63 26.66
CA PRO A 517 -16.96 -6.61 27.40
C PRO A 517 -16.64 -7.94 28.09
N ALA A 518 -17.65 -8.69 28.52
CA ALA A 518 -17.51 -10.01 29.13
C ALA A 518 -16.93 -11.08 28.19
N MET A 519 -16.89 -10.84 26.87
CA MET A 519 -16.28 -11.74 25.90
C MET A 519 -14.78 -11.52 25.72
N VAL A 520 -14.25 -10.35 26.08
CA VAL A 520 -12.82 -10.03 25.93
C VAL A 520 -11.97 -11.05 26.69
N GLY A 521 -10.97 -11.61 26.02
CA GLY A 521 -10.11 -12.68 26.51
C GLY A 521 -10.72 -14.09 26.45
N LEU A 522 -12.01 -14.24 26.10
CA LEU A 522 -12.59 -15.56 25.86
C LEU A 522 -12.13 -16.09 24.50
N ALA A 523 -11.61 -17.31 24.52
CA ALA A 523 -11.28 -18.06 23.32
C ALA A 523 -12.42 -19.01 22.94
N PHE A 524 -12.72 -19.11 21.65
CA PHE A 524 -13.75 -19.96 21.08
C PHE A 524 -13.14 -20.87 20.02
N ASP A 525 -13.51 -22.15 20.06
CA ASP A 525 -13.30 -23.04 18.92
C ASP A 525 -14.55 -22.99 18.03
N ALA A 526 -14.35 -22.80 16.72
CA ALA A 526 -15.42 -22.74 15.74
C ALA A 526 -15.22 -23.75 14.60
N GLN A 527 -16.31 -24.16 13.96
CA GLN A 527 -16.26 -25.04 12.79
C GLN A 527 -17.53 -24.90 11.94
N TRP A 528 -17.37 -24.85 10.62
CA TRP A 528 -18.49 -24.95 9.70
C TRP A 528 -19.00 -26.39 9.58
N TRP A 529 -20.31 -26.55 9.68
CA TRP A 529 -21.03 -27.79 9.46
C TRP A 529 -21.97 -27.60 8.28
N VAL A 530 -21.66 -28.24 7.16
CA VAL A 530 -22.41 -28.12 5.89
C VAL A 530 -23.23 -29.38 5.70
N ARG A 531 -24.55 -29.23 5.51
CA ARG A 531 -25.43 -30.37 5.25
C ARG A 531 -25.08 -30.99 3.90
N ASP A 532 -24.64 -32.24 3.95
CA ASP A 532 -24.15 -33.00 2.81
C ASP A 532 -24.54 -34.47 2.95
N PRO A 533 -25.56 -34.97 2.21
CA PRO A 533 -26.05 -36.33 2.34
C PRO A 533 -25.02 -37.44 2.06
N GLN A 534 -23.93 -37.13 1.34
CA GLN A 534 -22.87 -38.11 1.02
C GLN A 534 -21.76 -38.13 2.07
N ALA A 535 -21.69 -37.12 2.95
CA ALA A 535 -20.74 -37.09 4.04
C ALA A 535 -21.14 -38.06 5.18
N PRO A 536 -20.17 -38.59 5.95
CA PRO A 536 -20.45 -39.36 7.16
C PRO A 536 -21.41 -38.61 8.11
N GLY A 537 -22.56 -39.22 8.41
CA GLY A 537 -23.59 -38.61 9.26
C GLY A 537 -24.37 -37.46 8.60
N GLY A 538 -24.29 -37.32 7.27
CA GLY A 538 -25.04 -36.31 6.51
C GLY A 538 -24.49 -34.89 6.62
N VAL A 539 -23.24 -34.73 7.09
CA VAL A 539 -22.62 -33.43 7.33
C VAL A 539 -21.13 -33.45 6.98
N ALA A 540 -20.73 -32.59 6.05
CA ALA A 540 -19.33 -32.25 5.80
C ALA A 540 -18.87 -31.13 6.75
N ARG A 541 -17.59 -31.11 7.13
CA ARG A 541 -17.06 -30.17 8.13
C ARG A 541 -15.75 -29.56 7.69
N SER A 542 -15.58 -28.26 8.00
CA SER A 542 -14.32 -27.56 7.75
C SER A 542 -13.25 -27.92 8.76
N GLN A 543 -12.02 -27.43 8.55
CA GLN A 543 -11.09 -27.35 9.66
C GLN A 543 -11.70 -26.53 10.80
N GLN A 544 -11.39 -26.93 12.03
CA GLN A 544 -11.65 -26.11 13.21
C GLN A 544 -10.78 -24.87 13.15
N LEU A 545 -11.30 -23.78 13.70
CA LEU A 545 -10.55 -22.55 13.94
C LEU A 545 -10.68 -22.17 15.42
N ARG A 546 -9.73 -21.38 15.91
CA ARG A 546 -9.80 -20.75 17.21
C ARG A 546 -9.75 -19.24 17.06
N PHE A 547 -10.58 -18.53 17.80
CA PHE A 547 -10.45 -17.09 17.94
C PHE A 547 -10.59 -16.66 19.38
N THR A 548 -9.87 -15.61 19.77
CA THR A 548 -9.97 -14.96 21.08
C THR A 548 -10.52 -13.57 20.86
N VAL A 549 -11.51 -13.13 21.63
CA VAL A 549 -11.97 -11.75 21.50
C VAL A 549 -10.93 -10.82 22.13
N GLU A 550 -10.37 -9.92 21.34
CA GLU A 550 -9.31 -8.97 21.75
C GLU A 550 -9.85 -7.62 22.25
#